data_AF-A0A3D1PLF6-F1
#
_entry.id   AF-A0A3D1PLF6-F1
#
_cell.length_a   1.000
_cell.length_b   1.000
_cell.length_c   1.000
_cell.angle_alpha   90.00
_cell.angle_beta   90.00
_cell.angle_gamma   90.00
#
_symmetry.space_group_name_H-M   'P 1'
#
loop_
_entity.id
_entity.type
_entity.pdbx_description
1 polymer ?
#
loop_
_entity_poly.entity_id
_entity_poly.type
_entity_poly.pdbx_seq_one_letter_code
_entity_poly.pdbx_strand_id
1 'polypeptide(L)'
;MAETSNIDKIIADLGANYKDDKEVLSEILEEVSSIASDISNRQKEDIKLFPYIKKATKAIYLSRGAEGLTNRNEGSISTSFEDIIEKLRNDIIKSGLRRIK
;
A
#
# COMPACT_ATOMS: atom_id res chain seq x y z
N MET A 1 22.66 8.57 10.78
CA MET A 1 22.32 7.23 10.26
C MET A 1 20.96 7.37 9.61
N ALA A 2 20.89 7.29 8.28
CA ALA A 2 19.64 7.53 7.56
C ALA A 2 18.64 6.44 7.95
N GLU A 3 17.59 6.84 8.65
CA GLU A 3 16.36 6.05 8.76
C GLU A 3 15.94 5.77 7.32
N THR A 4 16.20 4.55 6.84
CA THR A 4 15.82 4.15 5.49
C THR A 4 14.31 4.29 5.44
N SER A 5 13.85 5.35 4.76
CA SER A 5 12.44 5.71 4.77
C SER A 5 11.64 4.52 4.28
N ASN A 6 10.43 4.35 4.83
CA ASN A 6 9.53 3.27 4.43
C ASN A 6 9.37 3.20 2.90
N ILE A 7 9.45 4.36 2.24
CA ILE A 7 9.52 4.52 0.78
C ILE A 7 10.74 3.82 0.16
N ASP A 8 11.96 4.05 0.64
CA ASP A 8 13.18 3.40 0.12
C ASP A 8 13.09 1.87 0.19
N LYS A 9 12.49 1.33 1.26
CA LYS A 9 12.23 -0.12 1.41
C LYS A 9 11.22 -0.66 0.40
N ILE A 10 10.32 0.19 -0.11
CA ILE A 10 9.33 -0.15 -1.13
C ILE A 10 9.96 -0.01 -2.52
N ILE A 11 10.73 1.05 -2.76
CA ILE A 11 11.48 1.26 -4.01
C ILE A 11 12.42 0.09 -4.28
N ALA A 12 13.23 -0.30 -3.28
CA ALA A 12 14.13 -1.44 -3.38
C ALA A 12 13.39 -2.76 -3.72
N ASP A 13 12.14 -2.88 -3.25
CA ASP A 13 11.30 -4.07 -3.45
C ASP A 13 10.50 -4.04 -4.77
N LEU A 14 10.26 -2.85 -5.33
CA LEU A 14 9.71 -2.66 -6.67
C LEU A 14 10.77 -2.93 -7.75
N GLY A 15 12.04 -2.58 -7.47
CA GLY A 15 13.16 -2.81 -8.36
C GLY A 15 12.91 -2.20 -9.74
N ALA A 16 13.00 -3.01 -10.80
CA ALA A 16 12.77 -2.57 -12.18
C ALA A 16 11.34 -2.08 -12.48
N ASN A 17 10.37 -2.34 -11.59
CA ASN A 17 9.00 -1.85 -11.76
C ASN A 17 8.82 -0.41 -11.25
N TYR A 18 9.77 0.11 -10.48
CA TYR A 18 9.73 1.49 -10.03
C TYR A 18 10.06 2.42 -11.21
N LYS A 19 9.14 3.33 -11.52
CA LYS A 19 9.22 4.24 -12.67
C LYS A 19 9.83 5.60 -12.36
N ASP A 20 10.59 5.69 -11.26
CA ASP A 20 11.14 6.96 -10.73
C ASP A 20 10.10 7.94 -10.15
N ASP A 21 8.82 7.56 -10.10
CA ASP A 21 7.73 8.36 -9.55
C ASP A 21 7.60 8.28 -8.01
N LYS A 22 8.56 8.88 -7.29
CA LYS A 22 8.59 8.86 -5.82
C LYS A 22 7.35 9.51 -5.20
N GLU A 23 6.86 10.60 -5.78
CA GLU A 23 5.71 11.36 -5.26
C GLU A 23 4.43 10.50 -5.28
N VAL A 24 4.15 9.85 -6.40
CA VAL A 24 3.02 8.92 -6.54
C VAL A 24 3.11 7.79 -5.53
N LEU A 25 4.31 7.20 -5.37
CA LEU A 25 4.53 6.14 -4.40
C LEU A 25 4.33 6.62 -2.95
N SER A 26 4.74 7.86 -2.65
CA SER A 26 4.56 8.48 -1.34
C SER A 26 3.09 8.71 -1.01
N GLU A 27 2.31 9.21 -1.96
CA GLU A 27 0.88 9.44 -1.81
C GLU A 27 0.13 8.12 -1.51
N ILE A 28 0.42 7.06 -2.29
CA ILE A 28 -0.16 5.73 -2.06
C ILE A 28 0.22 5.21 -0.67
N LEU A 29 1.48 5.39 -0.27
CA LEU A 29 1.95 4.93 1.04
C LEU A 29 1.20 5.64 2.17
N GLU A 30 1.00 6.96 2.07
CA GLU A 30 0.30 7.75 3.07
C GLU A 30 -1.18 7.34 3.20
N GLU A 31 -1.85 7.17 2.07
CA GLU A 31 -3.26 6.75 2.01
C GLU A 31 -3.44 5.35 2.62
N VAL A 32 -2.64 4.37 2.16
CA VAL A 32 -2.69 2.99 2.67
C VAL A 32 -2.34 2.93 4.16
N SER A 33 -1.39 3.75 4.62
CA SER A 33 -1.02 3.81 6.03
C SER A 33 -2.16 4.35 6.89
N SER A 34 -2.86 5.37 6.42
CA SER A 34 -4.04 5.94 7.10
C SER A 34 -5.17 4.92 7.21
N ILE A 35 -5.46 4.21 6.12
CA ILE A 35 -6.48 3.14 6.09
C ILE A 35 -6.09 1.99 7.04
N ALA A 36 -4.83 1.54 7.01
CA ALA A 36 -4.35 0.49 7.90
C ALA A 36 -4.39 0.89 9.38
N SER A 37 -4.06 2.15 9.67
CA SER A 37 -4.14 2.75 11.00
C SER A 37 -5.58 2.72 11.53
N ASP A 38 -6.55 3.14 10.70
CA ASP A 38 -7.98 3.11 11.03
C ASP A 38 -8.50 1.68 11.28
N ILE A 39 -8.21 0.74 10.36
CA ILE A 39 -8.65 -0.66 10.48
C ILE A 39 -8.09 -1.32 11.74
N SER A 40 -6.80 -1.11 12.01
CA SER A 40 -6.09 -1.78 13.10
C SER A 40 -6.25 -1.09 14.45
N ASN A 41 -6.69 0.17 14.45
CA ASN A 41 -6.71 1.05 15.61
C ASN A 41 -5.31 1.20 16.25
N ARG A 42 -4.27 1.26 15.41
CA ARG A 42 -2.85 1.46 15.77
C ARG A 42 -2.32 2.71 15.09
N GLN A 43 -1.16 3.20 15.52
CA GLN A 43 -0.50 4.34 14.88
C GLN A 43 -0.04 3.98 13.46
N LYS A 44 -0.08 4.97 12.56
CA LYS A 44 0.35 4.84 11.15
C LYS A 44 1.79 4.31 10.98
N GLU A 45 2.65 4.59 11.94
CA GLU A 45 4.06 4.17 11.96
C GLU A 45 4.31 2.86 12.71
N ASP A 46 3.26 2.09 13.06
CA ASP A 46 3.42 0.81 13.74
C ASP A 46 4.15 -0.19 12.84
N ILE A 47 5.31 -0.66 13.32
CA ILE A 47 6.20 -1.59 12.61
C ILE A 47 5.47 -2.89 12.22
N LYS A 48 4.45 -3.30 12.98
CA LYS A 48 3.67 -4.51 12.67
C LYS A 48 2.71 -4.30 11.51
N LEU A 49 2.28 -3.06 11.23
CA LEU A 49 1.44 -2.75 10.07
C LEU A 49 2.27 -2.61 8.79
N PHE A 50 3.51 -2.17 8.91
CA PHE A 50 4.38 -1.92 7.77
C PHE A 50 4.44 -3.05 6.72
N PRO A 51 4.57 -4.35 7.06
CA PRO A 51 4.57 -5.41 6.04
C PRO A 51 3.28 -5.48 5.22
N TYR A 52 2.12 -5.19 5.84
CA TYR A 52 0.82 -5.20 5.17
C TYR A 52 0.64 -3.95 4.31
N ILE A 53 1.00 -2.79 4.87
CA ILE A 53 1.03 -1.50 4.16
C ILE A 53 1.93 -1.61 2.92
N LYS A 54 3.18 -2.05 3.08
CA LYS A 54 4.15 -2.25 1.99
C LYS A 54 3.58 -3.11 0.86
N LYS A 55 2.92 -4.22 1.21
CA LYS A 55 2.33 -5.14 0.22
C LYS A 55 1.18 -4.48 -0.55
N ALA A 56 0.29 -3.78 0.14
CA ALA A 56 -0.83 -3.08 -0.48
C ALA A 56 -0.36 -1.89 -1.35
N THR A 57 0.56 -1.07 -0.84
CA THR A 57 1.16 0.05 -1.58
C THR A 57 1.82 -0.43 -2.88
N LYS A 58 2.58 -1.54 -2.84
CA LYS A 58 3.14 -2.13 -4.06
C LYS A 58 2.06 -2.56 -5.05
N ALA A 59 1.02 -3.24 -4.60
CA ALA A 59 -0.04 -3.72 -5.48
C ALA A 59 -0.74 -2.55 -6.18
N ILE A 60 -1.08 -1.48 -5.45
CA ILE A 60 -1.71 -0.29 -6.00
C ILE A 60 -0.78 0.42 -7.00
N TYR A 61 0.51 0.58 -6.65
CA TYR A 61 1.50 1.21 -7.53
C TYR A 61 1.70 0.41 -8.83
N LEU A 62 1.77 -0.92 -8.74
CA LEU A 62 1.91 -1.79 -9.91
C LEU A 62 0.65 -1.78 -10.79
N SER A 63 -0.55 -1.77 -10.19
CA SER A 63 -1.80 -1.62 -10.93
C SER A 63 -1.80 -0.30 -11.74
N ARG A 64 -1.42 0.81 -11.10
CA ARG A 64 -1.26 2.11 -11.78
C ARG A 64 -0.21 2.11 -12.89
N GLY A 65 0.89 1.39 -12.67
CA GLY A 65 1.96 1.23 -13.66
C GLY A 65 1.56 0.42 -14.89
N ALA A 66 0.70 -0.59 -14.72
CA ALA A 66 0.17 -1.43 -15.80
C ALA A 66 -0.91 -0.72 -16.64
N GLU A 67 -1.65 0.20 -16.04
CA GLU A 67 -2.74 0.96 -16.68
C GLU A 67 -2.27 1.84 -17.86
N GLY A 68 -1.01 2.28 -17.86
CA GLY A 68 -0.42 3.00 -19.00
C GLY A 68 -0.18 2.14 -20.25
N LEU A 69 -0.21 0.80 -20.13
CA LEU A 69 0.01 -0.14 -21.24
C LEU A 69 -1.31 -0.70 -21.82
N THR A 70 -2.41 -0.63 -21.08
CA THR A 70 -3.70 -1.19 -21.50
C THR A 70 -4.80 -0.16 -21.36
N ASN A 71 -5.07 0.53 -22.46
CA ASN A 71 -6.28 1.32 -22.70
C ASN A 71 -7.55 0.55 -22.26
N ARG A 72 -8.11 0.80 -21.06
CA ARG A 72 -9.45 0.31 -20.63
C ARG A 72 -9.93 0.82 -19.26
N ASN A 73 -11.13 1.44 -19.29
CA ASN A 73 -12.17 1.53 -18.28
C ASN A 73 -11.84 2.05 -16.87
N GLU A 74 -12.23 3.29 -16.59
CA GLU A 74 -12.38 3.90 -15.25
C GLU A 74 -13.08 2.99 -14.22
N GLY A 75 -13.97 2.09 -14.64
CA GLY A 75 -14.66 1.15 -13.76
C GLY A 75 -13.83 -0.04 -13.24
N SER A 76 -12.72 -0.42 -13.89
CA SER A 76 -11.88 -1.56 -13.46
C SER A 76 -10.79 -1.14 -12.44
N ILE A 77 -10.47 0.15 -12.43
CA ILE A 77 -9.47 0.77 -11.55
C ILE A 77 -9.97 0.75 -10.11
N SER A 78 -11.22 1.15 -9.90
CA SER A 78 -11.88 1.14 -8.59
C SER A 78 -11.95 -0.26 -8.00
N THR A 79 -12.33 -1.27 -8.80
CA THR A 79 -12.43 -2.66 -8.34
C THR A 79 -11.07 -3.21 -7.88
N SER A 80 -9.98 -2.87 -8.57
CA SER A 80 -8.65 -3.32 -8.21
C SER A 80 -8.15 -2.68 -6.92
N PHE A 81 -8.42 -1.39 -6.70
CA PHE A 81 -8.08 -0.72 -5.45
C PHE A 81 -8.89 -1.29 -4.28
N GLU A 82 -10.21 -1.43 -4.44
CA GLU A 82 -11.10 -1.98 -3.43
C GLU A 82 -10.70 -3.40 -3.02
N ASP A 83 -10.35 -4.28 -3.97
CA ASP A 83 -9.87 -5.64 -3.69
C ASP A 83 -8.57 -5.63 -2.87
N ILE A 84 -7.63 -4.76 -3.22
CA ILE A 84 -6.35 -4.63 -2.50
C ILE A 84 -6.58 -4.14 -1.07
N ILE A 85 -7.46 -3.15 -0.87
CA ILE A 85 -7.80 -2.62 0.46
C ILE A 85 -8.60 -3.64 1.27
N GLU A 86 -9.53 -4.38 0.67
CA GLU A 86 -10.25 -5.46 1.33
C GLU A 86 -9.29 -6.55 1.80
N LYS A 87 -8.30 -6.90 0.97
CA LYS A 87 -7.27 -7.87 1.32
C LYS A 87 -6.38 -7.37 2.46
N LEU A 88 -5.95 -6.11 2.42
CA LEU A 88 -5.22 -5.44 3.51
C LEU A 88 -6.01 -5.53 4.82
N ARG A 89 -7.31 -5.20 4.77
CA ARG A 89 -8.22 -5.27 5.92
C ARG A 89 -8.30 -6.68 6.49
N ASN A 90 -8.53 -7.66 5.62
CA ASN A 90 -8.62 -9.07 6.01
C ASN A 90 -7.31 -9.58 6.62
N ASP A 91 -6.16 -9.25 6.02
CA ASP A 91 -4.85 -9.65 6.52
C ASP A 91 -4.57 -9.04 7.92
N ILE A 92 -4.88 -7.75 8.13
CA ILE A 92 -4.74 -7.08 9.44
C ILE A 92 -5.63 -7.75 10.51
N ILE A 93 -6.88 -8.05 10.17
CA ILE A 93 -7.84 -8.69 11.09
C ILE A 93 -7.42 -10.12 11.41
N LYS A 94 -7.13 -10.94 10.39
CA LYS A 94 -6.73 -12.34 10.55
C LYS A 94 -5.42 -12.48 11.31
N SER A 95 -4.52 -11.51 11.19
CA SER A 95 -3.25 -11.49 11.92
C SER A 95 -3.38 -11.02 13.38
N GLY A 96 -4.60 -10.73 13.86
CA GLY A 96 -4.85 -10.28 15.22
C GLY A 96 -4.27 -8.90 15.54
N LEU A 97 -3.99 -8.09 14.51
CA LEU A 97 -3.40 -6.77 14.69
C LEU A 97 -4.42 -5.70 15.04
N ARG A 98 -5.71 -5.96 14.75
CA ARG A 98 -6.82 -5.08 15.11
C ARG A 98 -7.06 -5.08 16.62
N ARG A 99 -6.95 -3.91 17.25
CA ARG A 99 -7.32 -3.71 18.65
C ARG A 99 -8.79 -3.33 18.75
N ILE A 100 -9.58 -4.23 19.32
CA ILE A 100 -10.95 -3.94 19.75
C ILE A 100 -10.82 -3.15 21.04
N LYS A 101 -11.26 -1.89 21.02
CA LYS A 101 -11.33 -1.05 22.22
C LYS A 101 -12.74 -1.14 22.81
#